data_AF-A0A7G9L0D0-F1
#
_entry.id   AF-A0A7G9L0D0-F1
#
_cell.length_a   1.000
_cell.length_b   1.000
_cell.length_c   1.000
_cell.angle_alpha   90.00
_cell.angle_beta   90.00
_cell.angle_gamma   90.00
#
_symmetry.space_group_name_H-M   'P 1'
#
loop_
_entity.id
_entity.type
_entity.pdbx_description
1 polymer ?
#
loop_
_entity_poly.entity_id
_entity_poly.type
_entity_poly.pdbx_seq_one_letter_code
_entity_poly.pdbx_strand_id
1 'polypeptide(L)'
;MMDRGHGSGMGWGARIAIAVVLIVIGAAAATWTLARWQGAARVLGVAPAQTGARAYAPPPPLPPAAPAAPQVQDSLNPVIAEQIGELQARVQRVESESEEVQGSAGRADALLIAFSARRAIERGVRLGYLEPLLVDRFGKQHPQAVARIVTTARAPVRLSELITRYQDLQQDLTGPPPDEGLWTGFKRGIGSLVSVRRSDRPSTQPQARYDRALSHMMSGEVDSALAETMRLPGAPRANEWVRDARRYVATHRALDEIESAALVGGPAAQPVALPPAPAPAPRAP
;
A
#
# COMPACT_ATOMS: atom_id res chain seq x y z
N MET A 1 -31.91 -0.98 -59.21
CA MET A 1 -30.53 -0.49 -59.38
C MET A 1 -30.27 0.47 -58.22
N MET A 2 -29.89 -0.07 -57.06
CA MET A 2 -29.75 0.70 -55.82
C MET A 2 -28.27 0.86 -55.52
N ASP A 3 -27.85 2.11 -55.61
CA ASP A 3 -26.54 2.65 -55.33
C ASP A 3 -26.20 2.45 -53.84
N ARG A 4 -25.10 1.73 -53.56
CA ARG A 4 -24.56 1.60 -52.21
C ARG A 4 -23.46 2.63 -52.04
N GLY A 5 -23.84 3.80 -51.52
CA GLY A 5 -22.90 4.80 -51.05
C GLY A 5 -21.97 4.22 -49.97
N HIS A 6 -20.69 4.06 -50.32
CA HIS A 6 -19.65 3.75 -49.35
C HIS A 6 -19.32 5.02 -48.57
N GLY A 7 -19.97 5.20 -47.42
CA GLY A 7 -19.54 6.17 -46.42
C GLY A 7 -18.11 5.85 -46.00
N SER A 8 -17.16 6.73 -46.37
CA SER A 8 -15.77 6.67 -45.93
C SER A 8 -15.72 6.83 -44.41
N GLY A 9 -15.76 5.70 -43.71
CA GLY A 9 -15.57 5.66 -42.27
C GLY A 9 -14.14 6.08 -41.97
N MET A 10 -13.98 7.25 -41.35
CA MET A 10 -12.71 7.79 -40.87
C MET A 10 -11.87 6.67 -40.25
N GLY A 11 -10.75 6.32 -40.90
CA GLY A 11 -9.89 5.22 -40.48
C GLY A 11 -9.52 5.38 -39.00
N TRP A 12 -9.44 4.25 -38.29
CA TRP A 12 -9.16 4.25 -36.84
C TRP A 12 -7.91 5.07 -36.46
N GLY A 13 -6.89 5.08 -37.33
CA GLY A 13 -5.70 5.93 -37.19
C GLY A 13 -5.99 7.44 -37.28
N ALA A 14 -6.90 7.88 -38.16
CA ALA A 14 -7.30 9.29 -38.25
C ALA A 14 -8.14 9.72 -37.03
N ARG A 15 -8.95 8.81 -36.46
CA ARG A 15 -9.64 9.06 -35.19
C ARG A 15 -8.67 9.23 -34.02
N ILE A 16 -7.61 8.42 -33.96
CA ILE A 16 -6.56 8.55 -32.94
C ILE A 16 -5.78 9.85 -33.14
N ALA A 17 -5.41 10.19 -34.38
CA ALA A 17 -4.70 11.43 -34.67
C ALA A 17 -5.51 12.67 -34.24
N ILE A 18 -6.82 12.69 -34.53
CA ILE A 18 -7.71 13.76 -34.10
C ILE A 18 -7.81 13.81 -32.57
N ALA A 19 -7.92 12.66 -31.89
CA ALA A 19 -7.96 12.61 -30.43
C ALA A 19 -6.67 13.15 -29.79
N VAL A 20 -5.51 12.81 -30.33
CA VAL A 20 -4.21 13.32 -29.86
C VAL A 20 -4.11 14.83 -30.08
N VAL A 21 -4.51 15.34 -31.25
CA VAL A 21 -4.50 16.78 -31.53
C VAL A 21 -5.43 17.53 -30.58
N LEU A 22 -6.62 17.01 -30.29
CA LEU A 22 -7.55 17.61 -29.33
C LEU A 22 -6.97 17.63 -27.90
N ILE A 23 -6.26 16.59 -27.48
CA ILE A 23 -5.58 16.55 -26.17
C ILE A 23 -4.49 17.61 -26.09
N VAL A 24 -3.66 17.75 -27.14
CA VAL A 24 -2.58 18.75 -27.18
C VAL A 24 -3.15 20.17 -27.14
N ILE A 25 -4.22 20.44 -27.90
CA ILE A 25 -4.90 21.74 -27.90
C ILE A 25 -5.51 22.02 -26.52
N GLY A 26 -6.15 21.03 -25.89
CA GLY A 26 -6.71 21.16 -24.54
C GLY A 26 -5.64 21.45 -23.49
N ALA A 27 -4.50 20.75 -23.55
CA ALA A 27 -3.37 20.99 -22.65
C ALA A 27 -2.79 22.40 -22.84
N ALA A 28 -2.58 22.83 -24.08
CA ALA A 28 -2.07 24.16 -24.40
C ALA A 28 -3.02 25.27 -23.91
N ALA A 29 -4.33 25.11 -24.14
CA ALA A 29 -5.35 26.03 -23.64
C ALA A 29 -5.37 26.09 -22.12
N ALA A 30 -5.28 24.94 -21.42
CA ALA A 30 -5.21 24.89 -19.96
C ALA A 30 -3.98 25.64 -19.40
N THR A 31 -2.79 25.40 -19.97
CA THR A 31 -1.58 26.13 -19.59
C THR A 31 -1.68 27.63 -19.85
N TRP A 32 -2.25 28.05 -20.98
CA TRP A 32 -2.41 29.47 -21.32
C TRP A 32 -3.41 30.17 -20.39
N THR A 33 -4.49 29.49 -20.03
CA THR A 33 -5.52 30.01 -19.12
C THR A 33 -4.97 30.15 -17.69
N LEU A 34 -4.21 29.17 -17.20
CA LEU A 34 -3.52 29.26 -15.91
C LEU A 34 -2.46 30.38 -15.88
N ALA A 35 -1.76 30.61 -16.99
CA ALA A 35 -0.78 31.69 -17.10
C ALA A 35 -1.45 33.08 -17.09
N ARG A 36 -2.67 33.20 -17.63
CA ARG A 36 -3.38 34.49 -17.74
C ARG A 36 -4.22 34.84 -16.49
N TRP A 37 -4.70 33.85 -15.73
CA TRP A 37 -5.55 34.02 -14.55
C TRP A 37 -4.87 33.57 -13.25
N GLN A 38 -4.12 34.48 -12.62
CA GLN A 38 -3.39 34.21 -11.37
C GLN A 38 -4.29 33.89 -10.17
N GLY A 39 -5.59 34.24 -10.22
CA GLY A 39 -6.57 33.90 -9.18
C GLY A 39 -6.97 32.41 -9.16
N ALA A 40 -7.12 31.79 -10.33
CA ALA A 40 -7.48 30.36 -10.44
C ALA A 40 -6.30 29.44 -10.06
N ALA A 41 -5.07 29.86 -10.37
CA ALA A 41 -3.86 29.13 -10.00
C ALA A 41 -3.60 29.09 -8.46
N ARG A 42 -4.12 30.07 -7.70
CA ARG A 42 -4.03 30.09 -6.23
C ARG A 42 -5.01 29.13 -5.55
N VAL A 43 -6.22 28.97 -6.10
CA VAL A 43 -7.22 28.03 -5.55
C VAL A 43 -6.84 26.57 -5.86
N LEU A 44 -6.11 26.34 -6.96
CA LEU A 44 -5.65 25.02 -7.38
C LEU A 44 -4.23 24.64 -6.88
N GLY A 45 -3.58 25.49 -6.09
CA GLY A 45 -2.28 25.20 -5.45
C GLY A 45 -1.08 25.09 -6.41
N VAL A 46 -1.18 25.59 -7.65
CA VAL A 46 -0.15 25.43 -8.69
C VAL A 46 0.75 26.66 -8.82
N ALA A 47 0.46 27.75 -8.11
CA ALA A 47 1.27 28.97 -8.14
C ALA A 47 2.43 28.91 -7.13
N PRO A 48 3.67 29.21 -7.53
CA PRO A 48 4.79 29.33 -6.59
C PRO A 48 4.48 30.42 -5.57
N ALA A 49 4.71 30.13 -4.29
CA ALA A 49 4.63 31.12 -3.23
C ALA A 49 5.58 32.28 -3.57
N GLN A 50 5.00 33.44 -3.90
CA GLN A 50 5.79 34.65 -4.10
C GLN A 50 6.31 35.08 -2.74
N THR A 51 7.54 34.69 -2.41
CA THR A 51 8.31 35.27 -1.31
C THR A 51 8.59 36.71 -1.69
N GLY A 52 7.63 37.60 -1.44
CA GLY A 52 7.85 39.04 -1.53
C GLY A 52 8.93 39.39 -0.51
N ALA A 53 10.13 39.70 -1.00
CA ALA A 53 11.13 40.38 -0.20
C ALA A 53 10.47 41.68 0.29
N ARG A 54 10.16 41.75 1.59
CA ARG A 54 9.81 43.01 2.25
C ARG A 54 11.02 43.93 2.07
N ALA A 55 10.92 44.87 1.14
CA ALA A 55 11.79 46.03 1.14
C ALA A 55 11.58 46.71 2.50
N TYR A 56 12.66 46.81 3.28
CA TYR A 56 12.66 47.57 4.52
C TYR A 56 12.51 49.04 4.14
N ALA A 57 11.30 49.57 4.23
CA ALA A 57 11.09 51.01 4.19
C ALA A 57 11.67 51.60 5.48
N PRO A 58 12.55 52.62 5.40
CA PRO A 58 13.00 53.30 6.61
C PRO A 58 11.80 53.90 7.34
N PRO A 59 11.79 53.88 8.68
CA PRO A 59 10.67 54.41 9.45
C PRO A 59 10.47 55.90 9.14
N PRO A 60 9.23 56.38 9.04
CA PRO A 60 8.97 57.82 8.88
C PRO A 60 9.53 58.59 10.09
N PRO A 61 10.05 59.81 9.89
CA PRO A 61 10.54 60.62 10.99
C PRO A 61 9.41 60.91 11.98
N LEU A 62 9.73 60.72 13.27
CA LEU A 62 8.82 60.97 14.39
C LEU A 62 8.42 62.45 14.42
N PRO A 63 7.12 62.79 14.48
CA PRO A 63 6.69 64.17 14.72
C PRO A 63 7.11 64.63 16.12
N PRO A 64 7.39 65.93 16.32
CA PRO A 64 7.76 66.47 17.62
C PRO A 64 6.64 66.26 18.64
N ALA A 65 7.05 65.90 19.86
CA ALA A 65 6.17 65.58 20.97
C ALA A 65 5.17 66.69 21.27
N ALA A 66 3.88 66.40 21.09
CA ALA A 66 2.79 67.21 21.62
C ALA A 66 2.68 67.04 23.14
N PRO A 67 2.18 68.05 23.88
CA PRO A 67 2.05 67.97 25.34
C PRO A 67 1.13 66.81 25.74
N ALA A 68 1.53 66.09 26.79
CA ALA A 68 0.83 64.93 27.32
C ALA A 68 -0.65 65.24 27.63
N ALA A 69 -1.55 64.58 26.90
CA ALA A 69 -2.93 64.41 27.34
C ALA A 69 -2.97 63.45 28.54
N PRO A 70 -3.78 63.71 29.57
CA PRO A 70 -3.88 62.82 30.72
C PRO A 70 -4.55 61.49 30.34
N GLN A 71 -3.89 60.40 30.72
CA GLN A 71 -4.46 59.06 30.95
C GLN A 71 -5.04 58.32 29.73
N VAL A 72 -4.16 57.80 28.88
CA VAL A 72 -4.49 56.68 27.96
C VAL A 72 -3.61 55.45 28.22
N GLN A 73 -2.57 55.54 29.06
CA GLN A 73 -1.68 54.41 29.35
C GLN A 73 -2.37 53.23 30.07
N ASP A 74 -3.30 53.48 31.00
CA ASP A 74 -3.96 52.40 31.76
C ASP A 74 -5.02 51.64 30.95
N SER A 75 -5.62 52.27 29.92
CA SER A 75 -6.61 51.64 29.04
C SER A 75 -5.99 50.91 27.84
N LEU A 76 -4.73 51.18 27.49
CA LEU A 76 -3.98 50.45 26.45
C LEU A 76 -3.49 49.08 26.91
N ASN A 77 -3.13 48.92 28.19
CA ASN A 77 -2.67 47.65 28.75
C ASN A 77 -3.68 46.50 28.66
N PRO A 78 -4.98 46.66 29.00
CA PRO A 78 -5.95 45.58 28.88
C PRO A 78 -6.24 45.20 27.42
N VAL A 79 -6.27 46.18 26.51
CA VAL A 79 -6.50 45.94 25.07
C VAL A 79 -5.33 45.19 24.43
N ILE A 80 -4.08 45.54 24.79
CA ILE A 80 -2.89 44.83 24.32
C ILE A 80 -2.83 43.41 24.91
N ALA A 81 -3.19 43.23 26.18
CA ALA A 81 -3.25 41.92 26.80
C ALA A 81 -4.30 41.01 26.13
N GLU A 82 -5.46 41.55 25.76
CA GLU A 82 -6.49 40.82 25.02
C GLU A 82 -6.02 40.42 23.61
N GLN A 83 -5.37 41.33 22.89
CA GLN A 83 -4.80 41.04 21.56
C GLN A 83 -3.68 39.99 21.62
N ILE A 84 -2.82 40.04 22.65
CA ILE A 84 -1.79 39.01 22.88
C ILE A 84 -2.44 37.66 23.17
N GLY A 85 -3.49 37.63 23.99
CA GLY A 85 -4.25 36.41 24.27
C GLY A 85 -4.91 35.82 23.03
N GLU A 86 -5.52 36.65 22.17
CA GLU A 86 -6.09 36.22 20.90
C GLU A 86 -5.02 35.67 19.94
N LEU A 87 -3.87 36.35 19.84
CA LEU A 87 -2.73 35.89 19.02
C LEU A 87 -2.17 34.56 19.53
N GLN A 88 -2.01 34.38 20.85
CA GLN A 88 -1.57 33.13 21.44
C GLN A 88 -2.56 31.99 21.17
N ALA A 89 -3.87 32.24 21.34
CA ALA A 89 -4.90 31.26 21.01
C ALA A 89 -4.91 30.90 19.52
N ARG A 90 -4.63 31.86 18.64
CA ARG A 90 -4.53 31.63 17.19
C ARG A 90 -3.28 30.83 16.82
N VAL A 91 -2.14 31.11 17.44
CA VAL A 91 -0.90 30.34 17.24
C VAL A 91 -1.11 28.89 17.70
N GLN A 92 -1.68 28.67 18.89
CA GLN A 92 -1.96 27.32 19.38
C GLN A 92 -2.90 26.55 18.45
N ARG A 93 -3.91 27.21 17.88
CA ARG A 93 -4.81 26.58 16.89
C ARG A 93 -4.06 26.19 15.61
N VAL A 94 -3.19 27.06 15.12
CA VAL A 94 -2.39 26.78 13.91
C VAL A 94 -1.38 25.66 14.17
N GLU A 95 -0.79 25.61 15.36
CA GLU A 95 0.09 24.53 15.78
C GLU A 95 -0.68 23.20 15.85
N SER A 96 -1.85 23.16 16.50
CA SER A 96 -2.68 21.95 16.55
C SER A 96 -3.15 21.50 15.17
N GLU A 97 -3.58 22.44 14.31
CA GLU A 97 -4.00 22.14 12.93
C GLU A 97 -2.80 21.62 12.10
N SER A 98 -1.61 22.20 12.30
CA SER A 98 -0.40 21.75 11.62
C SER A 98 0.02 20.35 12.05
N GLU A 99 -0.07 20.03 13.35
CA GLU A 99 0.19 18.70 13.89
C GLU A 99 -0.82 17.67 13.36
N GLU A 100 -2.11 18.02 13.28
CA GLU A 100 -3.15 17.18 12.70
C GLU A 100 -2.93 16.91 11.20
N VAL A 101 -2.56 17.94 10.43
CA VAL A 101 -2.25 17.82 8.99
C VAL A 101 -1.00 16.96 8.77
N GLN A 102 0.06 17.17 9.55
CA GLN A 102 1.29 16.36 9.47
C GLN A 102 1.03 14.90 9.86
N GLY A 103 0.23 14.65 10.90
CA GLY A 103 -0.19 13.31 11.29
C GLY A 103 -1.01 12.60 10.21
N SER A 104 -1.92 13.34 9.56
CA SER A 104 -2.74 12.83 8.45
C SER A 104 -1.90 12.46 7.22
N ALA A 105 -0.94 13.31 6.84
CA ALA A 105 0.00 13.03 5.76
C ALA A 105 0.87 11.81 6.06
N GLY A 106 1.43 11.71 7.27
CA GLY A 106 2.22 10.55 7.69
C GLY A 106 1.42 9.24 7.72
N ARG A 107 0.11 9.29 8.00
CA ARG A 107 -0.79 8.14 7.91
C ARG A 107 -1.02 7.73 6.45
N ALA A 108 -1.27 8.69 5.56
CA ALA A 108 -1.42 8.44 4.14
C ALA A 108 -0.16 7.78 3.54
N ASP A 109 1.03 8.29 3.87
CA ASP A 109 2.29 7.71 3.43
C ASP A 109 2.46 6.27 3.96
N ALA A 110 2.11 6.03 5.22
CA ALA A 110 2.15 4.67 5.81
C ALA A 110 1.26 3.70 5.03
N LEU A 111 0.03 4.11 4.72
CA LEU A 111 -0.92 3.30 3.96
C LEU A 111 -0.44 3.05 2.54
N LEU A 112 0.14 4.06 1.87
CA LEU A 112 0.71 3.91 0.54
C LEU A 112 1.88 2.91 0.52
N ILE A 113 2.77 2.98 1.52
CA ILE A 113 3.89 2.04 1.65
C ILE A 113 3.36 0.62 1.91
N ALA A 114 2.42 0.45 2.85
CA ALA A 114 1.83 -0.86 3.17
C ALA A 114 1.08 -1.48 1.97
N PHE A 115 0.25 -0.70 1.28
CA PHE A 115 -0.47 -1.13 0.08
C PHE A 115 0.49 -1.48 -1.06
N SER A 116 1.54 -0.68 -1.26
CA SER A 116 2.57 -0.94 -2.27
C SER A 116 3.33 -2.23 -1.98
N ALA A 117 3.64 -2.50 -0.71
CA ALA A 117 4.26 -3.75 -0.28
C ALA A 117 3.36 -4.96 -0.53
N ARG A 118 2.08 -4.89 -0.16
CA ARG A 118 1.08 -5.93 -0.45
C ARG A 118 1.01 -6.20 -1.95
N ARG A 119 0.86 -5.15 -2.76
CA ARG A 119 0.79 -5.26 -4.23
C ARG A 119 2.07 -5.82 -4.84
N ALA A 120 3.24 -5.56 -4.26
CA ALA A 120 4.50 -6.14 -4.71
C ALA A 120 4.56 -7.65 -4.45
N ILE A 121 4.20 -8.08 -3.24
CA ILE A 121 4.14 -9.50 -2.85
C ILE A 121 3.13 -10.27 -3.69
N GLU A 122 1.92 -9.74 -3.87
CA GLU A 122 0.87 -10.39 -4.69
C GLU A 122 1.26 -10.57 -6.15
N ARG A 123 1.99 -9.61 -6.73
CA ARG A 123 2.52 -9.70 -8.10
C ARG A 123 3.75 -10.62 -8.21
N GLY A 124 4.33 -11.02 -7.09
CA GLY A 124 5.57 -11.77 -7.06
C GLY A 124 6.79 -10.94 -7.50
N VAL A 125 6.76 -9.62 -7.30
CA VAL A 125 7.90 -8.74 -7.60
C VAL A 125 8.69 -8.43 -6.34
N ARG A 126 10.00 -8.20 -6.50
CA ARG A 126 10.86 -7.76 -5.38
C ARG A 126 10.44 -6.37 -4.91
N LEU A 127 10.60 -6.09 -3.62
CA LEU A 127 10.25 -4.79 -3.02
C LEU A 127 11.08 -3.64 -3.60
N GLY A 128 12.36 -3.87 -3.89
CA GLY A 128 13.25 -2.83 -4.44
C GLY A 128 13.30 -1.62 -3.51
N TYR A 129 12.88 -0.46 -4.00
CA TYR A 129 12.85 0.78 -3.22
C TYR A 129 11.88 0.76 -2.03
N LEU A 130 10.90 -0.15 -2.00
CA LEU A 130 9.95 -0.27 -0.89
C LEU A 130 10.59 -0.89 0.36
N GLU A 131 11.68 -1.66 0.21
CA GLU A 131 12.37 -2.32 1.32
C GLU A 131 12.91 -1.30 2.35
N PRO A 132 13.72 -0.30 1.98
CA PRO A 132 14.18 0.71 2.95
C PRO A 132 13.03 1.57 3.50
N LEU A 133 11.99 1.85 2.70
CA LEU A 133 10.82 2.61 3.17
C LEU A 133 10.01 1.84 4.23
N LEU A 134 9.83 0.53 4.06
CA LEU A 134 9.19 -0.33 5.05
C LEU A 134 10.00 -0.38 6.35
N VAL A 135 11.33 -0.50 6.24
CA VAL A 135 12.22 -0.56 7.40
C VAL A 135 12.20 0.75 8.17
N ASP A 136 12.29 1.89 7.48
CA ASP A 136 12.23 3.20 8.14
C ASP A 136 10.87 3.44 8.81
N ARG A 137 9.77 3.12 8.10
CA ARG A 137 8.42 3.40 8.58
C ARG A 137 7.97 2.47 9.71
N PHE A 138 8.14 1.17 9.53
CA PHE A 138 7.56 0.15 10.40
C PHE A 138 8.60 -0.63 11.21
N GLY A 139 9.88 -0.56 10.86
CA GLY A 139 10.91 -1.43 11.44
C GLY A 139 11.15 -1.25 12.94
N LYS A 140 10.87 -0.06 13.50
CA LYS A 140 11.00 0.18 14.95
C LYS A 140 9.89 -0.46 15.77
N GLN A 141 8.65 -0.43 15.29
CA GLN A 141 7.47 -0.91 16.01
C GLN A 141 7.12 -2.36 15.64
N HIS A 142 7.35 -2.75 14.39
CA HIS A 142 6.99 -4.06 13.82
C HIS A 142 8.20 -4.76 13.16
N PRO A 143 9.33 -4.96 13.88
CA PRO A 143 10.56 -5.50 13.30
C PRO A 143 10.36 -6.91 12.71
N GLN A 144 9.55 -7.74 13.37
CA GLN A 144 9.30 -9.12 12.93
C GLN A 144 8.47 -9.18 11.65
N ALA A 145 7.43 -8.35 11.54
CA ALA A 145 6.58 -8.27 10.35
C ALA A 145 7.38 -7.77 9.14
N VAL A 146 8.16 -6.70 9.32
CA VAL A 146 9.02 -6.16 8.26
C VAL A 146 10.07 -7.19 7.82
N ALA A 147 10.76 -7.85 8.77
CA ALA A 147 11.73 -8.88 8.44
C ALA A 147 11.12 -10.03 7.63
N ARG A 148 9.90 -10.47 7.97
CA ARG A 148 9.15 -11.50 7.24
C ARG A 148 8.83 -11.08 5.80
N ILE A 149 8.32 -9.86 5.63
CA ILE A 149 7.94 -9.32 4.32
C ILE A 149 9.19 -9.20 3.43
N VAL A 150 10.27 -8.64 3.97
CA VAL A 150 11.55 -8.46 3.25
C VAL A 150 12.17 -9.79 2.85
N THR A 151 12.23 -10.77 3.76
CA THR A 151 12.77 -12.10 3.42
C THR A 151 11.91 -12.81 2.39
N THR A 152 10.59 -12.73 2.49
CA THR A 152 9.67 -13.38 1.54
C THR A 152 9.69 -12.69 0.17
N ALA A 153 9.86 -11.38 0.11
CA ALA A 153 9.92 -10.63 -1.15
C ALA A 153 11.07 -11.07 -2.09
N ARG A 154 12.09 -11.73 -1.55
CA ARG A 154 13.20 -12.29 -2.34
C ARG A 154 12.79 -13.53 -3.13
N ALA A 155 11.84 -14.30 -2.61
CA ALA A 155 11.28 -15.50 -3.21
C ALA A 155 9.78 -15.61 -2.87
N PRO A 156 8.93 -14.80 -3.53
CA PRO A 156 7.52 -14.73 -3.21
C PRO A 156 6.79 -16.00 -3.63
N VAL A 157 5.96 -16.51 -2.72
CA VAL A 157 5.08 -17.68 -2.98
C VAL A 157 3.73 -17.15 -3.45
N ARG A 158 3.29 -17.55 -4.64
CA ARG A 158 1.99 -17.14 -5.19
C ARG A 158 0.89 -18.14 -4.86
N LEU A 159 -0.32 -17.64 -4.69
CA LEU A 159 -1.50 -18.49 -4.47
C LEU A 159 -1.72 -19.47 -5.63
N SER A 160 -1.60 -18.99 -6.88
CA SER A 160 -1.74 -19.85 -8.06
C SER A 160 -0.72 -20.98 -8.08
N GLU A 161 0.52 -20.71 -7.67
CA GLU A 161 1.57 -21.72 -7.59
C GLU A 161 1.31 -22.74 -6.46
N LEU A 162 0.80 -22.29 -5.31
CA LEU A 162 0.35 -23.19 -4.25
C LEU A 162 -0.77 -24.11 -4.72
N ILE A 163 -1.74 -23.57 -5.48
CA ILE A 163 -2.85 -24.35 -6.05
C ILE A 163 -2.34 -25.38 -7.06
N THR A 164 -1.50 -24.96 -8.01
CA THR A 164 -0.93 -25.87 -9.02
C THR A 164 -0.13 -26.99 -8.36
N ARG A 165 0.81 -26.67 -7.46
CA ARG A 165 1.59 -27.70 -6.75
C ARG A 165 0.72 -28.62 -5.90
N TYR A 166 -0.36 -28.11 -5.33
CA TYR A 166 -1.30 -28.94 -4.57
C TYR A 166 -2.04 -29.94 -5.47
N GLN A 167 -2.41 -29.52 -6.68
CA GLN A 167 -3.03 -30.38 -7.68
C GLN A 167 -2.11 -31.50 -8.15
N ASP A 168 -0.82 -31.18 -8.35
CA ASP A 168 0.20 -32.17 -8.70
C ASP A 168 0.38 -33.22 -7.59
N LEU A 169 0.15 -32.84 -6.32
CA LEU A 169 0.25 -33.71 -5.15
C LEU A 169 -1.03 -34.53 -4.86
N GLN A 170 -2.05 -34.48 -5.70
CA GLN A 170 -3.35 -35.12 -5.41
C GLN A 170 -3.23 -36.62 -5.08
N GLN A 171 -2.50 -37.38 -5.90
CA GLN A 171 -2.33 -38.82 -5.69
C GLN A 171 -1.55 -39.11 -4.40
N ASP A 172 -0.50 -38.32 -4.15
CA ASP A 172 0.32 -38.45 -2.95
C ASP A 172 -0.44 -38.09 -1.67
N LEU A 173 -1.34 -37.11 -1.73
CA LEU A 173 -2.11 -36.65 -0.57
C LEU A 173 -3.27 -37.56 -0.22
N THR A 174 -3.92 -38.14 -1.23
CA THR A 174 -5.10 -39.01 -1.06
C THR A 174 -4.74 -40.48 -0.90
N GLY A 175 -3.51 -40.86 -1.30
CA GLY A 175 -2.98 -42.21 -1.14
C GLY A 175 -2.78 -42.63 0.33
N PRO A 176 -2.59 -43.93 0.58
CA PRO A 176 -2.37 -44.48 1.92
C PRO A 176 -1.19 -43.80 2.64
N PRO A 177 -1.14 -43.78 3.98
CA PRO A 177 0.01 -43.23 4.72
C PRO A 177 1.32 -43.96 4.38
N PRO A 178 2.49 -43.29 4.44
CA PRO A 178 3.79 -43.89 4.12
C PRO A 178 4.17 -45.09 5.00
N ASP A 179 3.59 -45.22 6.20
CA ASP A 179 3.89 -46.31 7.14
C ASP A 179 2.93 -47.51 7.02
N GLU A 180 1.92 -47.47 6.15
CA GLU A 180 1.17 -48.67 5.77
C GLU A 180 2.04 -49.48 4.80
N GLY A 181 2.95 -50.27 5.36
CA GLY A 181 3.80 -51.19 4.61
C GLY A 181 2.98 -52.01 3.60
N LEU A 182 3.54 -52.21 2.41
CA LEU A 182 2.93 -52.94 1.29
C LEU A 182 2.30 -54.29 1.73
N TRP A 183 2.88 -54.90 2.77
CA TRP A 183 2.39 -56.11 3.44
C TRP A 183 1.00 -55.97 4.09
N THR A 184 0.71 -54.84 4.73
CA THR A 184 -0.59 -54.53 5.33
C THR A 184 -1.65 -54.28 4.26
N GLY A 185 -1.29 -53.60 3.17
CA GLY A 185 -2.14 -53.42 2.00
C GLY A 185 -2.49 -54.76 1.31
N PHE A 186 -1.50 -55.64 1.17
CA PHE A 186 -1.68 -56.98 0.62
C PHE A 186 -2.60 -57.87 1.47
N LYS A 187 -2.40 -57.91 2.79
CA LYS A 187 -3.25 -58.69 3.72
C LYS A 187 -4.71 -58.19 3.71
N ARG A 188 -4.92 -56.88 3.54
CA ARG A 188 -6.25 -56.25 3.40
C ARG A 188 -6.93 -56.64 2.08
N GLY A 189 -6.17 -56.72 0.98
CA GLY A 189 -6.66 -57.17 -0.32
C GLY A 189 -7.14 -58.62 -0.32
N ILE A 190 -6.40 -59.54 0.30
CA ILE A 190 -6.81 -60.95 0.42
C ILE A 190 -8.04 -61.11 1.33
N GLY A 191 -8.14 -60.32 2.41
CA GLY A 191 -9.33 -60.29 3.26
C GLY A 191 -10.58 -59.76 2.56
N SER A 192 -10.43 -58.83 1.60
CA SER A 192 -11.56 -58.28 0.84
C SER A 192 -12.12 -59.22 -0.23
N LEU A 193 -11.34 -60.20 -0.71
CA LEU A 193 -11.78 -61.19 -1.71
C LEU A 193 -12.86 -62.17 -1.16
N VAL A 194 -13.03 -62.25 0.16
CA VAL A 194 -14.09 -63.05 0.81
C VAL A 194 -15.29 -62.18 1.25
N SER A 195 -15.23 -60.86 1.05
CA SER A 195 -16.32 -59.95 1.41
C SER A 195 -17.11 -59.49 0.18
N VAL A 196 -17.93 -60.39 -0.38
CA VAL A 196 -19.09 -59.98 -1.19
C VAL A 196 -20.12 -59.36 -0.23
N ARG A 197 -20.01 -58.05 0.04
CA ARG A 197 -21.05 -57.30 0.75
C ARG A 197 -21.04 -55.80 0.42
N ARG A 198 -22.05 -55.43 -0.38
CA ARG A 198 -22.81 -54.15 -0.43
C ARG A 198 -22.06 -52.86 -0.80
N SER A 199 -22.24 -52.48 -2.06
CA SER A 199 -21.83 -51.25 -2.74
C SER A 199 -22.57 -49.96 -2.32
N ASP A 200 -23.00 -49.84 -1.06
CA ASP A 200 -23.81 -48.69 -0.58
C ASP A 200 -23.10 -47.79 0.45
N ARG A 201 -21.78 -47.58 0.34
CA ARG A 201 -21.09 -46.49 1.05
C ARG A 201 -19.96 -45.87 0.21
N PRO A 202 -20.04 -44.59 -0.19
CA PRO A 202 -19.02 -43.95 -1.00
C PRO A 202 -17.74 -43.61 -0.22
N SER A 203 -16.66 -43.42 -0.98
CA SER A 203 -15.29 -42.96 -0.66
C SER A 203 -15.21 -41.63 0.12
N THR A 204 -15.74 -41.60 1.34
CA THR A 204 -15.94 -40.37 2.12
C THR A 204 -14.69 -39.78 2.81
N GLN A 205 -13.49 -40.38 2.72
CA GLN A 205 -12.45 -40.11 3.73
C GLN A 205 -11.22 -39.28 3.31
N PRO A 206 -10.59 -39.45 2.14
CA PRO A 206 -9.46 -38.56 1.74
C PRO A 206 -9.79 -37.59 0.59
N GLN A 207 -10.45 -38.05 -0.48
CA GLN A 207 -10.71 -37.23 -1.66
C GLN A 207 -11.57 -36.01 -1.35
N ALA A 208 -12.68 -36.17 -0.61
CA ALA A 208 -13.54 -35.07 -0.23
C ALA A 208 -12.81 -34.02 0.66
N ARG A 209 -11.84 -34.43 1.47
CA ARG A 209 -11.01 -33.50 2.26
C ARG A 209 -10.05 -32.72 1.37
N TYR A 210 -9.44 -33.42 0.41
CA TYR A 210 -8.60 -32.80 -0.59
C TYR A 210 -9.38 -31.75 -1.40
N ASP A 211 -10.59 -32.09 -1.86
CA ASP A 211 -11.44 -31.16 -2.63
C ASP A 211 -11.86 -29.94 -1.79
N ARG A 212 -12.15 -30.12 -0.49
CA ARG A 212 -12.40 -28.99 0.44
C ARG A 212 -11.18 -28.10 0.63
N ALA A 213 -10.01 -28.68 0.87
CA ALA A 213 -8.78 -27.91 1.00
C ALA A 213 -8.48 -27.11 -0.28
N LEU A 214 -8.69 -27.70 -1.46
CA LEU A 214 -8.57 -27.02 -2.74
C LEU A 214 -9.56 -25.86 -2.87
N SER A 215 -10.83 -26.08 -2.48
CA SER A 215 -11.86 -25.03 -2.47
C SER A 215 -11.45 -23.85 -1.57
N HIS A 216 -10.97 -24.12 -0.36
CA HIS A 216 -10.45 -23.09 0.54
C HIS A 216 -9.30 -22.28 -0.09
N MET A 217 -8.33 -22.94 -0.75
CA MET A 217 -7.26 -22.22 -1.46
C MET A 217 -7.77 -21.35 -2.60
N MET A 218 -8.75 -21.83 -3.37
CA MET A 218 -9.35 -21.05 -4.46
C MET A 218 -10.08 -19.80 -3.95
N SER A 219 -10.60 -19.85 -2.71
CA SER A 219 -11.16 -18.69 -2.00
C SER A 219 -10.10 -17.81 -1.32
N GLY A 220 -8.82 -18.15 -1.39
CA GLY A 220 -7.73 -17.44 -0.70
C GLY A 220 -7.51 -17.84 0.76
N GLU A 221 -8.28 -18.79 1.28
CA GLU A 221 -8.23 -19.28 2.66
C GLU A 221 -7.14 -20.35 2.85
N VAL A 222 -5.89 -19.96 2.64
CA VAL A 222 -4.74 -20.89 2.68
C VAL A 222 -4.52 -21.51 4.07
N ASP A 223 -4.87 -20.80 5.15
CA ASP A 223 -4.75 -21.31 6.52
C ASP A 223 -5.74 -22.47 6.79
N SER A 224 -7.00 -22.31 6.35
CA SER A 224 -8.02 -23.36 6.39
C SER A 224 -7.61 -24.56 5.54
N ALA A 225 -7.11 -24.30 4.33
CA ALA A 225 -6.63 -25.35 3.44
C ALA A 225 -5.46 -26.11 4.05
N LEU A 226 -4.49 -25.42 4.66
CA LEU A 226 -3.36 -26.04 5.34
C LEU A 226 -3.84 -26.97 6.47
N ALA A 227 -4.80 -26.53 7.29
CA ALA A 227 -5.36 -27.35 8.36
C ALA A 227 -6.04 -28.62 7.85
N GLU A 228 -6.79 -28.52 6.74
CA GLU A 228 -7.45 -29.68 6.12
C GLU A 228 -6.44 -30.62 5.44
N THR A 229 -5.40 -30.08 4.79
CA THR A 229 -4.30 -30.87 4.21
C THR A 229 -3.56 -31.66 5.27
N MET A 230 -3.30 -31.08 6.45
CA MET A 230 -2.62 -31.80 7.54
C MET A 230 -3.42 -33.00 8.08
N ARG A 231 -4.71 -33.10 7.76
CA ARG A 231 -5.58 -34.24 8.11
C ARG A 231 -5.64 -35.32 7.02
N LEU A 232 -4.98 -35.09 5.89
CA LEU A 232 -4.90 -36.07 4.82
C LEU A 232 -3.89 -37.18 5.17
N PRO A 233 -4.15 -38.43 4.76
CA PRO A 233 -3.25 -39.56 5.04
C PRO A 233 -1.86 -39.36 4.44
N GLY A 234 -1.78 -38.69 3.28
CA GLY A 234 -0.54 -38.37 2.59
C GLY A 234 0.12 -37.05 3.01
N ALA A 235 -0.37 -36.35 4.05
CA ALA A 235 0.20 -35.07 4.48
C ALA A 235 1.73 -35.07 4.67
N PRO A 236 2.37 -36.13 5.21
CA PRO A 236 3.83 -36.16 5.36
C PRO A 236 4.62 -36.09 4.04
N ARG A 237 4.01 -36.42 2.89
CA ARG A 237 4.65 -36.29 1.57
C ARG A 237 4.66 -34.86 1.05
N ALA A 238 3.79 -34.00 1.57
CA ALA A 238 3.60 -32.63 1.11
C ALA A 238 4.42 -31.59 1.91
N ASN A 239 5.56 -31.98 2.50
CA ASN A 239 6.36 -31.12 3.38
C ASN A 239 6.77 -29.79 2.72
N GLU A 240 7.16 -29.84 1.45
CA GLU A 240 7.54 -28.63 0.71
C GLU A 240 6.36 -27.68 0.50
N TRP A 241 5.21 -28.23 0.11
CA TRP A 241 3.97 -27.47 -0.03
C TRP A 241 3.53 -26.88 1.32
N VAL A 242 3.58 -27.66 2.41
CA VAL A 242 3.26 -27.20 3.76
C VAL A 242 4.16 -26.04 4.20
N ARG A 243 5.48 -26.13 3.93
CA ARG A 243 6.43 -25.05 4.21
C ARG A 243 6.06 -23.77 3.47
N ASP A 244 5.71 -23.88 2.19
CA ASP A 244 5.41 -22.73 1.34
C ASP A 244 4.03 -22.12 1.68
N ALA A 245 3.04 -22.95 2.03
CA ALA A 245 1.74 -22.50 2.55
C ALA A 245 1.89 -21.75 3.87
N ARG A 246 2.69 -22.26 4.82
CA ARG A 246 3.00 -21.56 6.08
C ARG A 246 3.70 -20.24 5.84
N ARG A 247 4.65 -20.20 4.91
CA ARG A 247 5.34 -18.96 4.52
C ARG A 247 4.37 -17.94 3.94
N TYR A 248 3.48 -18.38 3.05
CA TYR A 248 2.43 -17.55 2.46
C TYR A 248 1.54 -16.92 3.54
N VAL A 249 0.98 -17.75 4.45
CA VAL A 249 0.12 -17.29 5.54
C VAL A 249 0.85 -16.34 6.47
N ALA A 250 2.08 -16.67 6.88
CA ALA A 250 2.87 -15.82 7.77
C ALA A 250 3.18 -14.44 7.15
N THR A 251 3.41 -14.38 5.83
CA THR A 251 3.64 -13.13 5.12
C THR A 251 2.37 -12.31 4.99
N HIS A 252 1.22 -12.93 4.73
CA HIS A 252 -0.06 -12.20 4.69
C HIS A 252 -0.44 -11.65 6.06
N ARG A 253 -0.26 -12.42 7.13
CA ARG A 253 -0.43 -11.91 8.51
C ARG A 253 0.49 -10.73 8.82
N ALA A 254 1.75 -10.78 8.37
CA ALA A 254 2.68 -9.66 8.53
C ALA A 254 2.24 -8.42 7.73
N LEU A 255 1.68 -8.61 6.53
CA LEU A 255 1.09 -7.52 5.74
C LEU A 255 -0.13 -6.90 6.43
N ASP A 256 -1.02 -7.72 6.99
CA ASP A 256 -2.19 -7.26 7.75
C ASP A 256 -1.77 -6.49 9.01
N GLU A 257 -0.69 -6.91 9.67
CA GLU A 257 -0.12 -6.23 10.84
C GLU A 257 0.38 -4.82 10.48
N ILE A 258 1.17 -4.66 9.41
CA ILE A 258 1.66 -3.34 9.00
C ILE A 258 0.54 -2.43 8.46
N GLU A 259 -0.49 -3.02 7.85
CA GLU A 259 -1.67 -2.27 7.40
C GLU A 259 -2.49 -1.76 8.59
N SER A 260 -2.70 -2.62 9.59
CA SER A 260 -3.35 -2.22 10.85
C SER A 260 -2.54 -1.12 11.55
N ALA A 261 -1.22 -1.25 11.60
CA ALA A 261 -0.33 -0.22 12.15
C ALA A 261 -0.42 1.10 11.37
N ALA A 262 -0.51 1.02 10.04
CA ALA A 262 -0.68 2.19 9.19
C ALA A 262 -2.02 2.91 9.46
N LEU A 263 -3.09 2.19 9.80
CA LEU A 263 -4.39 2.77 10.14
C LEU A 263 -4.38 3.45 11.52
N VAL A 264 -3.79 2.80 12.54
CA VAL A 264 -3.75 3.32 13.92
C VAL A 264 -2.85 4.57 14.02
N GLY A 265 -1.85 4.69 13.13
CA GLY A 265 -0.96 5.83 13.05
C GLY A 265 0.23 5.71 14.01
N GLY A 266 1.42 5.48 13.45
CA GLY A 266 2.71 5.61 14.16
C GLY A 266 3.36 6.98 13.93
N PRO A 267 4.30 7.41 14.79
CA PRO A 267 4.97 8.71 14.67
C PRO A 267 5.53 8.88 13.25
N ALA A 268 5.37 10.06 12.66
CA ALA A 268 5.70 10.35 11.25
C ALA A 268 7.07 9.79 10.85
N ALA A 269 7.16 9.25 9.62
CA ALA A 269 8.44 8.82 9.06
C ALA A 269 9.38 10.02 9.10
N GLN A 270 10.63 9.79 9.49
CA GLN A 270 11.61 10.86 9.46
C GLN A 270 11.81 11.23 7.99
N PRO A 271 11.73 12.52 7.60
CA PRO A 271 12.02 12.91 6.24
C PRO A 271 13.41 12.40 5.88
N VAL A 272 13.49 11.64 4.79
CA VAL A 272 14.76 11.18 4.22
C VAL A 272 15.58 12.43 3.93
N ALA A 273 16.64 12.66 4.72
CA ALA A 273 17.54 13.78 4.49
C ALA A 273 18.18 13.58 3.12
N LEU A 274 17.84 14.46 2.17
CA LEU A 274 18.58 14.60 0.92
C LEU A 274 20.06 14.81 1.28
N PRO A 275 21.00 14.10 0.64
CA PRO A 275 22.42 14.35 0.86
C PRO A 275 22.72 15.84 0.62
N PRO A 276 23.55 16.48 1.47
CA PRO A 276 23.84 17.89 1.33
C PRO A 276 24.34 18.17 -0.08
N ALA A 277 23.73 19.16 -0.74
CA ALA A 277 24.16 19.60 -2.05
C ALA A 277 25.67 19.93 -2.00
N PRO A 278 26.47 19.48 -2.97
CA PRO A 278 27.90 19.79 -2.99
C PRO A 278 28.10 21.30 -2.93
N ALA A 279 28.97 21.72 -2.00
CA ALA A 279 29.27 23.14 -1.80
C ALA A 279 29.71 23.79 -3.12
N PRO A 280 29.24 25.01 -3.44
CA PRO A 280 29.69 25.71 -4.64
C PRO A 280 31.20 25.91 -4.57
N ALA A 281 31.91 25.45 -5.61
CA ALA A 281 33.35 25.60 -5.72
C ALA A 281 33.74 27.08 -5.60
N PRO A 282 34.83 27.41 -4.88
CA PRO A 282 35.31 28.78 -4.78
C PRO A 282 35.63 29.32 -6.18
N ARG A 283 35.04 30.46 -6.54
CA ARG A 283 35.45 31.20 -7.73
C ARG A 283 36.88 31.68 -7.49
N ALA A 284 37.80 31.25 -8.34
CA ALA A 284 39.18 31.74 -8.36
C ALA A 284 39.21 33.25 -8.66
N PRO A 285 40.20 33.98 -8.13
CA PRO A 285 40.32 35.44 -8.24
C PRO A 285 40.58 35.92 -9.67
#